data_AF-A0A3M7FWI2-F1
#
_entry.id   AF-A0A3M7FWI2-F1
#
_cell.length_a   1.000
_cell.length_b   1.000
_cell.length_c   1.000
_cell.angle_alpha   90.00
_cell.angle_beta   90.00
_cell.angle_gamma   90.00
#
_symmetry.space_group_name_H-M   'P 1'
#
loop_
_entity.id
_entity.type
_entity.pdbx_description
1 polymer ?
#
loop_
_entity_poly.entity_id
_entity_poly.type
_entity_poly.pdbx_seq_one_letter_code
_entity_poly.pdbx_strand_id
1 'polypeptide(L)'
;MLSHPSALPALLTVQRVSNLGNLATGGSQLLGPIVEGHLFSEPGFELQFSGSIRNAGDYLTADPGNDGIARPACVGEVVPDNGDTPFLFRINGIDHASELATEIFNSNKSEGRSVPYGRSYSAPRPRGVQAIFGVTNFWEHLGQGLDADAAGEKEAAQAFNIASAASQIPTLEHYLFSTLPKARELSKGQRPVPHMDHKAGVDDRIRTELPELAAKTTFVWLGWYAANMAAFPLVRPFELPLSGGNWVWMQPSPADACLPICGDVKVNLGTFVRAALDHPDKAHGKYVNVRTDRMTFTEILKVWSSVTGKHARYIPVSVEAFESLWGAYGLEMALQYFSGELWPDWDELDPSRICSRADLLIADEDLVNLKGEFELLGTKLCSE
;
A
#
# COMPACT_ATOMS: atom_id res chain seq x y z
N MET A 1 3.16 -39.82 -18.01
CA MET A 1 4.19 -39.40 -17.04
C MET A 1 4.56 -37.97 -17.34
N LEU A 2 4.04 -37.03 -16.57
CA LEU A 2 4.68 -35.75 -16.26
C LEU A 2 4.08 -35.35 -14.90
N SER A 3 4.95 -35.31 -13.88
CA SER A 3 4.64 -35.04 -12.49
C SER A 3 4.47 -33.54 -12.26
N HIS A 4 3.33 -33.13 -11.70
CA HIS A 4 3.21 -31.82 -11.07
C HIS A 4 4.09 -31.76 -9.80
N PRO A 5 4.79 -30.65 -9.52
CA PRO A 5 5.47 -30.49 -8.25
C PRO A 5 4.42 -30.39 -7.14
N SER A 6 4.42 -31.39 -6.27
CA SER A 6 3.65 -31.45 -5.03
C SER A 6 4.01 -30.26 -4.15
N ALA A 7 3.02 -29.41 -3.83
CA ALA A 7 3.13 -28.42 -2.78
C ALA A 7 3.57 -29.12 -1.47
N LEU A 8 4.65 -28.63 -0.86
CA LEU A 8 5.11 -29.10 0.45
C LEU A 8 4.15 -28.57 1.52
N PRO A 9 3.61 -29.41 2.42
CA PRO A 9 2.83 -28.94 3.55
C PRO A 9 3.75 -28.18 4.53
N ALA A 10 3.45 -26.91 4.80
CA ALA A 10 4.12 -26.15 5.85
C ALA A 10 3.67 -26.65 7.23
N LEU A 11 4.59 -27.23 7.99
CA LEU A 11 4.36 -27.58 9.40
C LEU A 11 4.54 -26.33 10.27
N LEU A 12 3.43 -25.78 10.77
CA LEU A 12 3.47 -24.70 11.77
C LEU A 12 3.80 -25.29 13.15
N THR A 13 4.92 -24.86 13.75
CA THR A 13 5.28 -25.19 15.13
C THR A 13 5.29 -23.90 15.96
N VAL A 14 4.37 -23.78 16.93
CA VAL A 14 4.32 -22.65 17.86
C VAL A 14 5.49 -22.77 18.85
N GLN A 15 6.52 -21.94 18.72
CA GLN A 15 7.72 -22.03 19.55
C GLN A 15 7.53 -21.49 20.98
N ARG A 16 6.61 -20.54 21.19
CA ARG A 16 6.38 -19.95 22.52
C ARG A 16 5.01 -19.29 22.64
N VAL A 17 4.30 -19.56 23.74
CA VAL A 17 3.16 -18.77 24.21
C VAL A 17 3.58 -18.06 25.48
N SER A 18 3.52 -16.73 25.51
CA SER A 18 3.91 -15.94 26.68
C SER A 18 2.66 -15.51 27.45
N ASN A 19 2.54 -15.96 28.71
CA ASN A 19 1.50 -15.52 29.63
C ASN A 19 1.92 -14.19 30.27
N LEU A 20 1.16 -13.11 30.02
CA LEU A 20 1.46 -11.76 30.53
C LEU A 20 0.72 -11.39 31.84
N GLY A 21 0.11 -12.37 32.51
CA GLY A 21 -0.46 -12.18 33.86
C GLY A 21 -1.85 -11.54 33.89
N ASN A 22 -2.49 -11.65 35.06
CA ASN A 22 -3.88 -11.27 35.30
C ASN A 22 -4.07 -9.74 35.36
N LEU A 23 -4.66 -9.16 34.32
CA LEU A 23 -5.40 -7.90 34.42
C LEU A 23 -6.87 -8.18 34.06
N ALA A 24 -7.76 -7.57 34.84
CA ALA A 24 -9.11 -8.03 35.15
C ALA A 24 -10.12 -8.04 34.00
N THR A 25 -10.95 -9.11 34.03
CA THR A 25 -12.39 -9.23 33.70
C THR A 25 -12.95 -8.73 32.37
N GLY A 26 -13.49 -9.69 31.59
CA GLY A 26 -14.59 -9.48 30.64
C GLY A 26 -14.24 -9.77 29.18
N GLY A 27 -14.63 -10.95 28.69
CA GLY A 27 -14.57 -11.30 27.26
C GLY A 27 -13.62 -12.45 26.95
N SER A 28 -14.15 -13.67 26.86
CA SER A 28 -13.46 -14.81 26.27
C SER A 28 -13.25 -14.56 24.77
N GLN A 29 -12.03 -14.27 24.33
CA GLN A 29 -11.72 -14.28 22.90
C GLN A 29 -11.55 -15.72 22.42
N LEU A 30 -12.49 -16.12 21.59
CA LEU A 30 -12.57 -17.39 20.87
C LEU A 30 -11.38 -17.49 19.91
N LEU A 31 -10.39 -18.32 20.24
CA LEU A 31 -9.39 -18.76 19.27
C LEU A 31 -9.93 -20.00 18.55
N GLY A 32 -10.45 -19.81 17.34
CA GLY A 32 -10.77 -20.91 16.42
C GLY A 32 -9.52 -21.45 15.71
N PRO A 33 -9.59 -22.64 15.09
CA PRO A 33 -8.48 -23.18 14.29
C PRO A 33 -8.22 -22.35 13.03
N ILE A 34 -6.94 -22.24 12.65
CA ILE A 34 -6.49 -21.60 11.40
C ILE A 34 -7.01 -22.42 10.22
N VAL A 35 -7.85 -21.80 9.38
CA VAL A 35 -8.56 -22.50 8.30
C VAL A 35 -7.69 -22.61 7.04
N GLU A 36 -6.86 -21.61 6.73
CA GLU A 36 -5.94 -21.66 5.58
C GLU A 36 -4.89 -20.52 5.62
N GLY A 37 -3.71 -20.75 5.05
CA GLY A 37 -2.69 -19.74 4.81
C GLY A 37 -1.82 -20.16 3.62
N HIS A 38 -1.68 -19.29 2.62
CA HIS A 38 -0.92 -19.57 1.41
C HIS A 38 0.32 -18.68 1.34
N LEU A 39 1.46 -19.30 1.04
CA LEU A 39 2.70 -18.62 0.74
C LEU A 39 3.26 -19.18 -0.57
N PHE A 40 3.54 -18.29 -1.53
CA PHE A 40 4.22 -18.63 -2.77
C PHE A 40 5.66 -18.15 -2.66
N SER A 41 6.62 -19.09 -2.63
CA SER A 41 8.06 -18.80 -2.67
C SER A 41 8.70 -19.52 -3.87
N GLU A 42 9.83 -18.99 -4.36
CA GLU A 42 10.61 -19.67 -5.39
C GLU A 42 11.20 -21.01 -4.87
N PRO A 43 11.47 -21.99 -5.76
CA PRO A 43 12.14 -23.22 -5.37
C PRO A 43 13.57 -22.94 -4.85
N GLY A 44 13.84 -23.25 -3.57
CA GLY A 44 15.19 -23.13 -2.98
C GLY A 44 15.28 -22.37 -1.65
N PHE A 45 14.19 -21.78 -1.16
CA PHE A 45 14.14 -21.07 0.12
C PHE A 45 13.94 -22.01 1.32
N GLU A 46 14.77 -21.89 2.37
CA GLU A 46 14.46 -22.43 3.71
C GLU A 46 13.80 -21.34 4.57
N LEU A 47 12.54 -21.54 4.94
CA LEU A 47 11.75 -20.57 5.70
C LEU A 47 11.91 -20.78 7.21
N GLN A 48 12.29 -19.72 7.93
CA GLN A 48 12.18 -19.68 9.39
C GLN A 48 11.01 -18.80 9.82
N PHE A 49 10.02 -19.41 10.48
CA PHE A 49 8.83 -18.71 10.97
C PHE A 49 9.03 -18.26 12.43
N SER A 50 8.74 -17.00 12.72
CA SER A 50 8.42 -16.55 14.07
C SER A 50 7.22 -15.61 14.03
N GLY A 51 6.25 -15.79 14.93
CA GLY A 51 5.03 -14.99 14.99
C GLY A 51 4.68 -14.63 16.43
N SER A 52 4.09 -13.45 16.64
CA SER A 52 3.58 -13.03 17.95
C SER A 52 2.14 -12.54 17.81
N ILE A 53 1.24 -13.05 18.67
CA ILE A 53 -0.15 -12.58 18.76
C ILE A 53 -0.13 -11.33 19.63
N ARG A 54 -0.50 -10.18 19.06
CA ARG A 54 -0.67 -8.94 19.81
C ARG A 54 -2.12 -8.78 20.23
N ASN A 55 -2.34 -8.44 21.49
CA ASN A 55 -3.66 -8.04 21.99
C ASN A 55 -4.05 -6.73 21.29
N ALA A 56 -5.00 -6.79 20.36
CA ALA A 56 -5.56 -5.59 19.74
C ALA A 56 -6.65 -5.04 20.66
N GLY A 57 -6.37 -3.92 21.31
CA GLY A 57 -7.38 -3.15 22.01
C GLY A 57 -8.50 -2.70 21.06
N ASP A 58 -9.71 -2.65 21.60
CA ASP A 58 -10.99 -2.36 20.96
C ASP A 58 -10.96 -1.42 19.74
N TYR A 59 -11.53 -1.90 18.63
CA TYR A 59 -12.23 -1.06 17.67
C TYR A 59 -13.69 -1.54 17.59
N LEU A 60 -14.44 -1.31 18.66
CA LEU A 60 -15.89 -1.36 18.63
C LEU A 60 -16.46 -0.03 19.15
N THR A 61 -16.90 0.81 18.22
CA THR A 61 -18.15 1.58 18.37
C THR A 61 -18.69 1.81 16.97
N ALA A 62 -19.96 1.65 16.62
CA ALA A 62 -21.11 0.96 17.20
C ALA A 62 -22.16 1.09 16.09
N ASP A 63 -22.61 0.00 15.48
CA ASP A 63 -23.84 0.01 14.69
C ASP A 63 -24.87 -0.84 15.45
N PRO A 64 -25.83 -0.21 16.16
CA PRO A 64 -26.87 -0.94 16.87
C PRO A 64 -27.89 -1.44 15.85
N GLY A 65 -27.51 -2.47 15.11
CA GLY A 65 -28.31 -3.08 14.06
C GLY A 65 -27.63 -4.25 13.33
N ASN A 66 -26.34 -4.48 13.53
CA ASN A 66 -25.61 -5.53 12.83
C ASN A 66 -24.68 -6.28 13.80
N ASP A 67 -24.78 -7.61 13.79
CA ASP A 67 -24.03 -8.49 14.69
C ASP A 67 -22.52 -8.22 14.58
N GLY A 68 -21.90 -7.95 15.74
CA GLY A 68 -20.50 -7.55 15.85
C GLY A 68 -19.54 -8.61 15.32
N ILE A 69 -19.07 -8.43 14.09
CA ILE A 69 -17.96 -9.20 13.52
C ILE A 69 -16.66 -8.63 14.12
N ALA A 70 -16.09 -9.32 15.10
CA ALA A 70 -14.69 -9.14 15.44
C ALA A 70 -13.83 -9.58 14.25
N ARG A 71 -12.85 -8.78 13.84
CA ARG A 71 -11.89 -9.11 12.76
C ARG A 71 -10.49 -9.27 13.33
N PRO A 72 -10.16 -10.38 14.03
CA PRO A 72 -8.80 -10.58 14.52
C PRO A 72 -7.87 -10.79 13.32
N ALA A 73 -6.71 -10.13 13.34
CA ALA A 73 -5.68 -10.28 12.33
C ALA A 73 -4.45 -10.93 12.95
N CYS A 74 -3.86 -11.91 12.26
CA CYS A 74 -2.53 -12.40 12.56
C CYS A 74 -1.53 -11.69 11.64
N VAL A 75 -0.49 -11.08 12.22
CA VAL A 75 0.58 -10.42 11.50
C VAL A 75 1.88 -11.16 11.80
N GLY A 76 2.52 -11.68 10.75
CA GLY A 76 3.82 -12.32 10.81
C GLY A 76 4.83 -11.58 9.94
N GLU A 77 6.11 -11.64 10.33
CA GLU A 77 7.25 -11.15 9.56
C GLU A 77 7.99 -12.37 9.01
N VAL A 78 8.16 -12.43 7.69
CA VAL A 78 8.93 -13.50 7.04
C VAL A 78 10.28 -12.91 6.64
N VAL A 79 11.36 -13.43 7.24
CA VAL A 79 12.74 -12.98 6.97
C VAL A 79 13.42 -14.03 6.06
N PRO A 80 13.84 -13.65 4.85
CA PRO A 80 14.70 -14.47 3.99
C PRO A 80 16.04 -14.85 4.64
N ASP A 81 16.50 -16.07 4.40
CA ASP A 81 17.79 -16.60 4.87
C ASP A 81 19.00 -15.97 4.16
N ASN A 82 18.79 -15.37 2.99
CA ASN A 82 19.78 -14.63 2.23
C ASN A 82 19.94 -13.16 2.68
N GLY A 83 19.16 -12.70 3.67
CA GLY A 83 19.20 -11.33 4.18
C GLY A 83 18.42 -10.30 3.35
N ASP A 84 17.60 -10.75 2.38
CA ASP A 84 16.68 -9.87 1.65
C ASP A 84 15.58 -9.29 2.56
N THR A 85 14.91 -8.25 2.08
CA THR A 85 13.88 -7.52 2.82
C THR A 85 12.76 -8.45 3.29
N PRO A 86 12.42 -8.44 4.59
CA PRO A 86 11.30 -9.22 5.09
C PRO A 86 9.97 -8.73 4.49
N PHE A 87 9.10 -9.65 4.13
CA PHE A 87 7.75 -9.30 3.69
C PHE A 87 6.72 -9.56 4.79
N LEU A 88 5.74 -8.67 4.83
CA LEU A 88 4.63 -8.72 5.78
C LEU A 88 3.55 -9.66 5.27
N PHE A 89 3.21 -10.66 6.09
CA PHE A 89 2.08 -11.55 5.82
C PHE A 89 0.92 -11.22 6.77
N ARG A 90 -0.28 -11.05 6.20
CA ARG A 90 -1.52 -10.82 6.95
C ARG A 90 -2.53 -11.93 6.64
N ILE A 91 -2.98 -12.60 7.69
CA ILE A 91 -4.09 -13.57 7.62
C ILE A 91 -5.39 -12.85 8.00
N ASN A 92 -6.43 -12.98 7.17
CA ASN A 92 -7.79 -12.51 7.46
C ASN A 92 -8.78 -13.68 7.42
N GLY A 93 -9.80 -13.64 8.28
CA GLY A 93 -10.93 -14.56 8.27
C GLY A 93 -10.98 -15.44 9.51
N ILE A 94 -11.77 -15.03 10.50
CA ILE A 94 -12.22 -15.89 11.60
C ILE A 94 -13.75 -15.83 11.55
N ASP A 95 -14.38 -16.97 11.26
CA ASP A 95 -15.83 -17.09 11.26
C ASP A 95 -16.30 -17.78 12.55
N HIS A 96 -17.56 -17.51 12.93
CA HIS A 96 -18.17 -17.82 14.22
C HIS A 96 -17.99 -19.28 14.67
N ALA A 97 -17.87 -19.47 15.99
CA ALA A 97 -17.76 -20.77 16.63
C ALA A 97 -18.97 -21.67 16.26
N SER A 98 -18.69 -22.89 15.81
CA SER A 98 -19.75 -23.87 15.56
C SER A 98 -20.49 -24.21 16.87
N GLU A 99 -21.79 -24.52 16.79
CA GLU A 99 -22.61 -24.96 17.94
C GLU A 99 -21.97 -26.15 18.68
N LEU A 100 -21.28 -27.02 17.95
CA LEU A 100 -20.56 -28.17 18.49
C LEU A 100 -19.40 -27.79 19.42
N ALA A 101 -18.71 -26.69 19.12
CA ALA A 101 -17.62 -26.17 19.96
C ALA A 101 -18.19 -25.47 21.21
N THR A 102 -19.33 -24.81 21.07
CA THR A 102 -20.02 -24.09 22.15
C THR A 102 -20.48 -25.02 23.28
N GLU A 103 -20.98 -26.23 22.96
CA GLU A 103 -21.35 -27.24 23.96
C GLU A 103 -20.15 -27.76 24.79
N ILE A 104 -18.99 -27.90 24.15
CA ILE A 104 -17.75 -28.37 24.80
C ILE A 104 -17.27 -27.32 25.82
N PHE A 105 -17.29 -26.04 25.44
CA PHE A 105 -16.81 -24.95 26.29
C PHE A 105 -17.75 -24.59 27.45
N ASN A 106 -19.07 -24.75 27.28
CA ASN A 106 -20.05 -24.47 28.34
C ASN A 106 -20.03 -25.48 29.49
N SER A 107 -19.49 -26.69 29.28
CA SER A 107 -19.50 -27.76 30.29
C SER A 107 -18.43 -27.61 31.38
N ASN A 108 -17.40 -26.79 31.14
CA ASN A 108 -16.25 -26.57 32.02
C ASN A 108 -15.62 -27.85 32.61
N LYS A 109 -15.71 -28.97 31.88
CA LYS A 109 -15.10 -30.26 32.18
C LYS A 109 -14.26 -30.71 30.99
N SER A 110 -13.00 -31.06 31.24
CA SER A 110 -12.16 -31.76 30.27
C SER A 110 -12.63 -33.22 30.16
N GLU A 111 -13.72 -33.47 29.45
CA GLU A 111 -14.04 -34.83 29.04
C GLU A 111 -13.15 -35.18 27.86
N GLY A 112 -12.12 -35.98 28.11
CA GLY A 112 -11.19 -36.50 27.11
C GLY A 112 -11.87 -37.38 26.07
N ARG A 113 -12.64 -36.77 25.17
CA ARG A 113 -13.23 -37.43 24.01
C ARG A 113 -12.24 -37.36 22.84
N SER A 114 -11.84 -38.52 22.35
CA SER A 114 -11.03 -38.66 21.15
C SER A 114 -11.82 -38.29 19.90
N VAL A 115 -11.23 -37.48 19.02
CA VAL A 115 -11.71 -37.29 17.65
C VAL A 115 -11.43 -38.59 16.87
N PRO A 116 -12.44 -39.25 16.26
CA PRO A 116 -12.22 -40.52 15.57
C PRO A 116 -11.31 -40.36 14.34
N TYR A 117 -10.33 -41.24 14.21
CA TYR A 117 -9.51 -41.36 13.00
C TYR A 117 -10.41 -41.75 11.81
N GLY A 118 -10.41 -40.93 10.75
CA GLY A 118 -11.13 -41.23 9.50
C GLY A 118 -12.43 -40.46 9.22
N ARG A 119 -12.76 -39.39 9.97
CA ARG A 119 -13.83 -38.45 9.58
C ARG A 119 -13.27 -37.12 9.07
N SER A 120 -13.69 -36.71 7.89
CA SER A 120 -13.55 -35.34 7.39
C SER A 120 -14.73 -34.51 7.87
N TYR A 121 -14.45 -33.38 8.52
CA TYR A 121 -15.44 -32.35 8.82
C TYR A 121 -15.24 -31.21 7.84
N SER A 122 -16.21 -30.97 6.97
CA SER A 122 -16.20 -29.87 6.01
C SER A 122 -16.90 -28.67 6.64
N ALA A 123 -16.14 -27.67 7.08
CA ALA A 123 -16.69 -26.32 7.25
C ALA A 123 -17.04 -25.76 5.86
N PRO A 124 -17.97 -24.79 5.74
CA PRO A 124 -18.11 -24.02 4.51
C PRO A 124 -16.74 -23.50 4.11
N ARG A 125 -16.34 -23.70 2.86
CA ARG A 125 -15.09 -23.14 2.34
C ARG A 125 -15.11 -21.63 2.62
N PRO A 126 -14.08 -21.04 3.26
CA PRO A 126 -13.94 -19.59 3.24
C PRO A 126 -13.97 -19.18 1.76
N ARG A 127 -14.75 -18.14 1.44
CA ARG A 127 -14.67 -17.52 0.11
C ARG A 127 -13.20 -17.13 -0.03
N GLY A 128 -12.48 -17.71 -1.00
CA GLY A 128 -11.06 -17.44 -1.19
C GLY A 128 -10.80 -15.94 -1.43
N VAL A 129 -9.55 -15.53 -1.57
CA VAL A 129 -9.18 -14.12 -1.72
C VAL A 129 -9.94 -13.49 -2.90
N GLN A 130 -10.86 -12.56 -2.61
CA GLN A 130 -11.70 -11.88 -3.62
C GLN A 130 -11.06 -10.61 -4.17
N ALA A 131 -10.19 -9.96 -3.40
CA ALA A 131 -9.49 -8.74 -3.83
C ALA A 131 -8.05 -8.69 -3.32
N ILE A 132 -7.16 -8.13 -4.12
CA ILE A 132 -5.74 -7.91 -3.79
C ILE A 132 -5.36 -6.48 -4.18
N PHE A 133 -4.68 -5.76 -3.28
CA PHE A 133 -4.02 -4.50 -3.59
C PHE A 133 -2.50 -4.72 -3.62
N GLY A 134 -1.91 -4.66 -4.80
CA GLY A 134 -0.47 -4.80 -5.04
C GLY A 134 0.23 -3.45 -5.02
N VAL A 135 1.27 -3.33 -4.19
CA VAL A 135 2.13 -2.14 -4.10
C VAL A 135 3.57 -2.59 -3.88
N THR A 136 4.51 -1.87 -4.50
CA THR A 136 5.95 -2.12 -4.43
C THR A 136 6.72 -0.83 -4.14
N ASN A 137 7.97 -0.96 -3.70
CA ASN A 137 8.79 0.16 -3.24
C ASN A 137 10.18 0.21 -3.89
N PHE A 138 10.32 1.08 -4.88
CA PHE A 138 11.57 1.43 -5.56
C PHE A 138 12.67 1.94 -4.62
N TRP A 139 12.29 2.82 -3.69
CA TRP A 139 13.23 3.66 -2.91
C TRP A 139 14.11 2.85 -1.95
N GLU A 140 13.64 1.66 -1.57
CA GLU A 140 14.42 0.71 -0.79
C GLU A 140 15.62 0.18 -1.58
N HIS A 141 15.39 -0.24 -2.82
CA HIS A 141 16.43 -0.78 -3.70
C HIS A 141 17.46 0.29 -4.06
N LEU A 142 17.00 1.53 -4.31
CA LEU A 142 17.90 2.68 -4.48
C LEU A 142 18.76 2.93 -3.22
N GLY A 143 18.16 2.80 -2.03
CA GLY A 143 18.85 2.94 -0.76
C GLY A 143 19.88 1.87 -0.46
N GLN A 144 19.75 0.70 -1.10
CA GLN A 144 20.74 -0.39 -1.07
C GLN A 144 21.94 -0.12 -1.99
N GLY A 145 21.97 1.03 -2.69
CA GLY A 145 23.09 1.46 -3.54
C GLY A 145 23.01 0.95 -4.98
N LEU A 146 21.86 0.42 -5.40
CA LEU A 146 21.61 0.13 -6.82
C LEU A 146 21.46 1.45 -7.60
N ASP A 147 21.85 1.44 -8.86
CA ASP A 147 21.44 2.52 -9.76
C ASP A 147 19.92 2.50 -9.99
N ALA A 148 19.39 3.62 -10.49
CA ALA A 148 17.95 3.81 -10.58
C ALA A 148 17.27 2.81 -11.53
N ASP A 149 17.89 2.42 -12.64
CA ASP A 149 17.30 1.45 -13.55
C ASP A 149 17.31 0.05 -12.91
N ALA A 150 18.42 -0.36 -12.29
CA ALA A 150 18.50 -1.64 -11.58
C ALA A 150 17.51 -1.73 -10.40
N ALA A 151 17.32 -0.63 -9.66
CA ALA A 151 16.31 -0.54 -8.60
C ALA A 151 14.89 -0.71 -9.16
N GLY A 152 14.62 -0.09 -10.31
CA GLY A 152 13.34 -0.19 -11.01
C GLY A 152 13.08 -1.58 -11.57
N GLU A 153 14.08 -2.24 -12.15
CA GLU A 153 13.98 -3.62 -12.63
C GLU A 153 13.64 -4.59 -11.50
N LYS A 154 14.30 -4.43 -10.33
CA LYS A 154 14.03 -5.26 -9.14
C LYS A 154 12.62 -5.02 -8.61
N GLU A 155 12.15 -3.77 -8.57
CA GLU A 155 10.78 -3.44 -8.19
C GLU A 155 9.74 -3.99 -9.20
N ALA A 156 10.01 -3.88 -10.50
CA ALA A 156 9.13 -4.39 -11.55
C ALA A 156 9.03 -5.91 -11.50
N ALA A 157 10.13 -6.62 -11.21
CA ALA A 157 10.12 -8.06 -10.99
C ALA A 157 9.23 -8.43 -9.79
N GLN A 158 9.35 -7.72 -8.66
CA GLN A 158 8.49 -7.92 -7.49
C GLN A 158 7.01 -7.68 -7.84
N ALA A 159 6.70 -6.59 -8.54
CA ALA A 159 5.34 -6.24 -8.94
C ALA A 159 4.73 -7.28 -9.88
N PHE A 160 5.50 -7.76 -10.86
CA PHE A 160 5.04 -8.79 -11.78
C PHE A 160 4.89 -10.16 -11.09
N ASN A 161 5.71 -10.48 -10.09
CA ASN A 161 5.54 -11.68 -9.27
C ASN A 161 4.23 -11.65 -8.47
N ILE A 162 3.87 -10.48 -7.90
CA ILE A 162 2.57 -10.29 -7.24
C ILE A 162 1.42 -10.51 -8.24
N ALA A 163 1.49 -9.89 -9.43
CA ALA A 163 0.48 -10.06 -10.46
C ALA A 163 0.37 -11.52 -10.95
N SER A 164 1.50 -12.19 -11.15
CA SER A 164 1.56 -13.61 -11.55
C SER A 164 0.91 -14.48 -10.49
N ALA A 165 1.20 -14.29 -9.21
CA ALA A 165 0.54 -15.01 -8.12
C ALA A 165 -0.97 -14.72 -8.08
N ALA A 166 -1.37 -13.46 -8.23
CA ALA A 166 -2.78 -13.05 -8.27
C ALA A 166 -3.54 -13.71 -9.43
N SER A 167 -2.90 -13.88 -10.59
CA SER A 167 -3.49 -14.57 -11.75
C SER A 167 -3.86 -16.03 -11.50
N GLN A 168 -3.18 -16.69 -10.56
CA GLN A 168 -3.41 -18.10 -10.22
C GLN A 168 -4.54 -18.31 -9.21
N ILE A 169 -5.12 -17.24 -8.66
CA ILE A 169 -6.17 -17.33 -7.63
C ILE A 169 -7.55 -17.40 -8.30
N PRO A 170 -8.25 -18.56 -8.28
CA PRO A 170 -9.51 -18.71 -9.01
C PRO A 170 -10.67 -17.90 -8.41
N THR A 171 -10.54 -17.50 -7.14
CA THR A 171 -11.55 -16.72 -6.39
C THR A 171 -11.33 -15.21 -6.47
N LEU A 172 -10.25 -14.76 -7.12
CA LEU A 172 -9.93 -13.35 -7.23
C LEU A 172 -10.91 -12.68 -8.19
N GLU A 173 -11.65 -11.71 -7.68
CA GLU A 173 -12.64 -10.93 -8.42
C GLU A 173 -12.08 -9.58 -8.85
N HIS A 174 -11.14 -8.99 -8.09
CA HIS A 174 -10.56 -7.68 -8.38
C HIS A 174 -9.07 -7.59 -7.98
N TYR A 175 -8.20 -7.27 -8.92
CA TYR A 175 -6.81 -6.90 -8.65
C TYR A 175 -6.63 -5.38 -8.72
N LEU A 176 -6.09 -4.75 -7.70
CA LEU A 176 -5.72 -3.34 -7.74
C LEU A 176 -4.20 -3.24 -7.74
N PHE A 177 -3.63 -2.55 -8.73
CA PHE A 177 -2.18 -2.42 -8.86
C PHE A 177 -1.76 -0.96 -8.77
N SER A 178 -0.97 -0.63 -7.74
CA SER A 178 -0.38 0.70 -7.57
C SER A 178 0.74 0.91 -8.59
N THR A 179 0.50 1.80 -9.55
CA THR A 179 1.40 2.12 -10.66
C THR A 179 1.51 3.62 -10.85
N LEU A 180 2.24 4.08 -11.88
CA LEU A 180 2.44 5.49 -12.20
C LEU A 180 2.36 5.73 -13.71
N PRO A 181 2.23 6.98 -14.17
CA PRO A 181 2.28 7.30 -15.60
C PRO A 181 3.63 6.96 -16.26
N LYS A 182 3.59 6.65 -17.56
CA LYS A 182 4.75 6.30 -18.39
C LYS A 182 5.54 7.53 -18.84
N ALA A 183 6.35 8.12 -17.95
CA ALA A 183 7.12 9.32 -18.25
C ALA A 183 8.01 9.19 -19.50
N ARG A 184 8.62 8.02 -19.75
CA ARG A 184 9.40 7.73 -20.98
C ARG A 184 8.55 7.83 -22.24
N GLU A 185 7.34 7.29 -22.25
CA GLU A 185 6.45 7.39 -23.42
C GLU A 185 5.97 8.82 -23.62
N LEU A 186 5.51 9.46 -22.55
CA LEU A 186 5.04 10.85 -22.56
C LEU A 186 6.12 11.81 -23.09
N SER A 187 7.36 11.62 -22.64
CA SER A 187 8.53 12.41 -23.06
C SER A 187 9.16 11.98 -24.38
N LYS A 188 8.62 10.96 -25.06
CA LYS A 188 9.22 10.35 -26.27
C LYS A 188 10.68 9.94 -26.06
N GLY A 189 10.98 9.42 -24.88
CA GLY A 189 12.30 8.93 -24.46
C GLY A 189 13.27 10.00 -23.99
N GLN A 190 12.89 11.29 -23.99
CA GLN A 190 13.82 12.36 -23.63
C GLN A 190 14.05 12.46 -22.13
N ARG A 191 13.04 12.15 -21.32
CA ARG A 191 13.03 12.38 -19.87
C ARG A 191 12.38 11.18 -19.15
N PRO A 192 13.04 10.00 -19.17
CA PRO A 192 12.56 8.85 -18.41
C PRO A 192 12.62 9.14 -16.90
N VAL A 193 11.72 8.52 -16.16
CA VAL A 193 11.68 8.56 -14.70
C VAL A 193 11.65 7.10 -14.22
N PRO A 194 12.80 6.50 -13.88
CA PRO A 194 12.92 5.07 -13.60
C PRO A 194 11.84 4.51 -12.66
N HIS A 195 11.61 5.13 -11.49
CA HIS A 195 10.63 4.64 -10.54
C HIS A 195 9.16 4.73 -11.01
N MET A 196 8.87 5.58 -12.01
CA MET A 196 7.55 5.64 -12.65
C MET A 196 7.45 4.65 -13.80
N ASP A 197 8.46 4.67 -14.68
CA ASP A 197 8.47 3.90 -15.93
C ASP A 197 8.51 2.40 -15.69
N HIS A 198 9.28 1.91 -14.71
CA HIS A 198 9.36 0.49 -14.38
C HIS A 198 8.04 -0.04 -13.80
N LYS A 199 7.34 0.74 -12.97
CA LYS A 199 5.97 0.42 -12.52
C LYS A 199 5.00 0.35 -13.70
N ALA A 200 5.03 1.38 -14.55
CA ALA A 200 4.13 1.49 -15.68
C ALA A 200 4.37 0.41 -16.75
N GLY A 201 5.60 -0.09 -16.87
CA GLY A 201 5.93 -1.24 -17.71
C GLY A 201 5.28 -2.54 -17.22
N VAL A 202 5.03 -2.69 -15.92
CA VAL A 202 4.29 -3.85 -15.37
C VAL A 202 2.83 -3.80 -15.81
N ASP A 203 2.24 -2.62 -16.02
CA ASP A 203 0.89 -2.49 -16.56
C ASP A 203 0.77 -3.18 -17.91
N ASP A 204 1.73 -2.94 -18.80
CA ASP A 204 1.75 -3.54 -20.13
C ASP A 204 1.91 -5.06 -20.04
N ARG A 205 2.79 -5.53 -19.16
CA ARG A 205 2.99 -6.96 -18.92
C ARG A 205 1.73 -7.63 -18.38
N ILE A 206 1.03 -7.02 -17.42
CA ILE A 206 -0.27 -7.51 -16.94
C ILE A 206 -1.26 -7.61 -18.11
N ARG A 207 -1.36 -6.55 -18.93
CA ARG A 207 -2.31 -6.52 -20.05
C ARG A 207 -2.01 -7.54 -21.15
N THR A 208 -0.73 -7.79 -21.42
CA THR A 208 -0.27 -8.65 -22.53
C THR A 208 -0.06 -10.10 -22.12
N GLU A 209 0.54 -10.35 -20.96
CA GLU A 209 0.92 -11.68 -20.48
C GLU A 209 -0.16 -12.31 -19.57
N LEU A 210 -0.96 -11.49 -18.88
CA LEU A 210 -1.99 -11.93 -17.91
C LEU A 210 -3.39 -11.37 -18.25
N PRO A 211 -3.94 -11.58 -19.46
CA PRO A 211 -5.14 -10.89 -19.94
C PRO A 211 -6.39 -11.13 -19.08
N GLU A 212 -6.55 -12.32 -18.50
CA GLU A 212 -7.66 -12.61 -17.58
C GLU A 212 -7.55 -11.84 -16.27
N LEU A 213 -6.34 -11.63 -15.76
CA LEU A 213 -6.10 -10.76 -14.61
C LEU A 213 -6.37 -9.31 -15.01
N ALA A 214 -5.83 -8.86 -16.14
CA ALA A 214 -5.99 -7.50 -16.65
C ALA A 214 -7.46 -7.08 -16.80
N ALA A 215 -8.33 -8.01 -17.22
CA ALA A 215 -9.78 -7.79 -17.34
C ALA A 215 -10.48 -7.49 -16.00
N LYS A 216 -9.86 -7.84 -14.87
CA LYS A 216 -10.31 -7.55 -13.51
C LYS A 216 -9.32 -6.68 -12.72
N THR A 217 -8.42 -5.99 -13.42
CA THR A 217 -7.43 -5.10 -12.80
C THR A 217 -7.90 -3.65 -12.80
N THR A 218 -7.77 -2.95 -11.69
CA THR A 218 -7.75 -1.49 -11.65
C THR A 218 -6.33 -1.01 -11.39
N PHE A 219 -5.83 -0.16 -12.27
CA PHE A 219 -4.52 0.44 -12.17
C PHE A 219 -4.65 1.74 -11.37
N VAL A 220 -3.94 1.85 -10.25
CA VAL A 220 -4.11 2.95 -9.30
C VAL A 220 -2.90 3.87 -9.43
N TRP A 221 -3.12 5.06 -9.99
CA TRP A 221 -2.15 6.15 -9.96
C TRP A 221 -2.34 6.95 -8.68
N LEU A 222 -1.26 7.15 -7.92
CA LEU A 222 -1.31 7.99 -6.74
C LEU A 222 -0.55 9.29 -6.97
N GLY A 223 -1.23 10.40 -6.69
CA GLY A 223 -0.60 11.72 -6.68
C GLY A 223 0.50 11.85 -5.62
N TRP A 224 1.21 12.96 -5.65
CA TRP A 224 2.29 13.29 -4.73
C TRP A 224 1.82 13.33 -3.26
N TYR A 225 2.60 12.72 -2.37
CA TYR A 225 2.25 12.56 -0.96
C TYR A 225 2.65 13.79 -0.17
N ALA A 226 1.65 14.57 0.27
CA ALA A 226 1.87 15.70 1.18
C ALA A 226 2.54 15.28 2.50
N ALA A 227 2.26 14.06 2.97
CA ALA A 227 2.93 13.45 4.12
C ALA A 227 4.46 13.40 4.00
N ASN A 228 5.01 13.39 2.78
CA ASN A 228 6.46 13.35 2.57
C ASN A 228 7.14 14.62 3.12
N MET A 229 6.46 15.77 3.13
CA MET A 229 7.02 16.99 3.74
C MET A 229 7.25 16.83 5.26
N ALA A 230 6.45 16.01 5.93
CA ALA A 230 6.68 15.71 7.34
C ALA A 230 7.68 14.58 7.57
N ALA A 231 7.95 13.72 6.57
CA ALA A 231 8.77 12.52 6.75
C ALA A 231 10.21 12.68 6.24
N PHE A 232 10.43 13.44 5.16
CA PHE A 232 11.68 13.39 4.41
C PHE A 232 12.32 14.78 4.23
N PRO A 233 13.57 14.98 4.70
CA PRO A 233 14.25 16.28 4.61
C PRO A 233 14.35 16.86 3.20
N LEU A 234 14.56 16.04 2.17
CA LEU A 234 14.72 16.50 0.78
C LEU A 234 13.48 17.21 0.21
N VAL A 235 12.29 16.96 0.75
CA VAL A 235 11.05 17.63 0.32
C VAL A 235 10.42 18.49 1.42
N ARG A 236 11.07 18.64 2.58
CA ARG A 236 10.58 19.44 3.71
C ARG A 236 11.11 20.88 3.62
N PRO A 237 10.26 21.92 3.81
CA PRO A 237 10.73 23.28 4.05
C PRO A 237 11.57 23.32 5.33
N PHE A 238 12.66 24.08 5.37
CA PHE A 238 13.52 24.18 6.55
C PHE A 238 13.79 25.63 6.92
N GLU A 239 14.10 25.89 8.19
CA GLU A 239 14.50 27.21 8.66
C GLU A 239 15.90 27.55 8.15
N LEU A 240 16.05 28.69 7.50
CA LEU A 240 17.37 29.19 7.10
C LEU A 240 18.11 29.70 8.34
N PRO A 241 19.26 29.13 8.74
CA PRO A 241 19.96 29.55 9.94
C PRO A 241 20.31 31.05 9.90
N LEU A 242 20.24 31.70 11.08
CA LEU A 242 20.54 33.13 11.27
C LEU A 242 19.62 34.10 10.50
N SER A 243 18.55 33.61 9.85
CA SER A 243 17.62 34.46 9.10
C SER A 243 16.56 35.15 9.97
N GLY A 244 16.52 34.85 11.28
CA GLY A 244 15.50 35.36 12.19
C GLY A 244 14.13 34.69 12.03
N GLY A 245 14.08 33.39 11.74
CA GLY A 245 12.84 32.64 11.61
C GLY A 245 12.27 32.56 10.20
N ASN A 246 13.05 32.86 9.15
CA ASN A 246 12.63 32.66 7.76
C ASN A 246 12.85 31.22 7.32
N TRP A 247 11.84 30.65 6.69
CA TRP A 247 11.88 29.30 6.14
C TRP A 247 12.07 29.34 4.63
N VAL A 248 12.69 28.31 4.09
CA VAL A 248 12.86 28.14 2.65
C VAL A 248 12.43 26.74 2.24
N TRP A 249 11.84 26.64 1.05
CA TRP A 249 11.59 25.37 0.40
C TRP A 249 12.30 25.37 -0.94
N MET A 250 13.39 24.60 -1.01
CA MET A 250 14.25 24.52 -2.18
C MET A 250 13.93 23.24 -2.93
N GLN A 251 13.41 23.31 -4.15
CA GLN A 251 13.05 22.14 -4.96
C GLN A 251 13.51 22.33 -6.41
N PRO A 252 13.83 21.24 -7.14
CA PRO A 252 14.39 21.29 -8.49
C PRO A 252 13.31 21.49 -9.57
N SER A 253 12.43 22.47 -9.39
CA SER A 253 11.29 22.72 -10.29
C SER A 253 10.90 24.21 -10.28
N PRO A 254 10.36 24.76 -11.38
CA PRO A 254 9.80 26.10 -11.41
C PRO A 254 8.68 26.31 -10.38
N ALA A 255 8.54 27.54 -9.89
CA ALA A 255 7.62 27.85 -8.80
C ALA A 255 6.12 27.71 -9.17
N ASP A 256 5.82 27.77 -10.47
CA ASP A 256 4.51 27.65 -11.11
C ASP A 256 4.26 26.26 -11.72
N ALA A 257 5.21 25.33 -11.57
CA ALA A 257 5.00 23.93 -11.92
C ALA A 257 3.94 23.29 -11.00
N CYS A 258 3.03 22.51 -11.59
CA CYS A 258 1.93 21.87 -10.89
C CYS A 258 2.24 20.42 -10.50
N LEU A 259 1.76 20.00 -9.33
CA LEU A 259 1.76 18.60 -8.90
C LEU A 259 0.33 18.11 -8.69
N PRO A 260 -0.02 16.89 -9.16
CA PRO A 260 -1.20 16.18 -8.67
C PRO A 260 -0.91 15.72 -7.24
N ILE A 261 -1.79 16.02 -6.29
CA ILE A 261 -1.59 15.75 -4.86
C ILE A 261 -2.64 14.77 -4.38
N CYS A 262 -2.22 13.74 -3.64
CA CYS A 262 -3.14 12.71 -3.13
C CYS A 262 -3.90 13.11 -1.86
N GLY A 263 -3.50 14.20 -1.17
CA GLY A 263 -4.01 14.57 0.14
C GLY A 263 -3.55 13.61 1.24
N ASP A 264 -4.42 13.30 2.21
CA ASP A 264 -4.15 12.24 3.20
C ASP A 264 -4.23 10.87 2.52
N VAL A 265 -3.06 10.29 2.23
CA VAL A 265 -2.96 8.97 1.59
C VAL A 265 -3.62 7.86 2.42
N LYS A 266 -3.68 7.97 3.74
CA LYS A 266 -4.27 6.93 4.62
C LYS A 266 -5.78 6.86 4.47
N VAL A 267 -6.42 8.01 4.24
CA VAL A 267 -7.86 8.11 4.02
C VAL A 267 -8.17 7.90 2.54
N ASN A 268 -7.59 8.73 1.67
CA ASN A 268 -8.01 8.86 0.29
C ASN A 268 -7.74 7.60 -0.52
N LEU A 269 -6.58 6.93 -0.35
CA LEU A 269 -6.35 5.66 -1.04
C LEU A 269 -7.40 4.62 -0.66
N GLY A 270 -7.75 4.52 0.62
CA GLY A 270 -8.78 3.61 1.11
C GLY A 270 -10.16 3.91 0.51
N THR A 271 -10.52 5.20 0.39
CA THR A 271 -11.77 5.67 -0.23
C THR A 271 -11.84 5.25 -1.71
N PHE A 272 -10.79 5.54 -2.50
CA PHE A 272 -10.74 5.18 -3.92
C PHE A 272 -10.71 3.67 -4.15
N VAL A 273 -9.93 2.91 -3.38
CA VAL A 273 -9.86 1.44 -3.47
C VAL A 273 -11.22 0.82 -3.15
N ARG A 274 -11.91 1.29 -2.11
CA ARG A 274 -13.25 0.80 -1.77
C ARG A 274 -14.25 1.09 -2.87
N ALA A 275 -14.28 2.32 -3.37
CA ALA A 275 -15.20 2.69 -4.44
C ALA A 275 -14.93 1.89 -5.73
N ALA A 276 -13.67 1.61 -6.07
CA ALA A 276 -13.33 0.74 -7.19
C ALA A 276 -13.87 -0.69 -6.99
N LEU A 277 -13.76 -1.24 -5.78
CA LEU A 277 -14.32 -2.56 -5.44
C LEU A 277 -15.84 -2.60 -5.50
N ASP A 278 -16.53 -1.51 -5.14
CA ASP A 278 -17.99 -1.40 -5.18
C ASP A 278 -18.51 -1.14 -6.61
N HIS A 279 -17.66 -0.62 -7.51
CA HIS A 279 -17.98 -0.28 -8.90
C HIS A 279 -17.02 -0.96 -9.92
N PRO A 280 -16.92 -2.31 -9.92
CA PRO A 280 -15.97 -3.03 -10.77
C PRO A 280 -16.25 -2.83 -12.27
N ASP A 281 -17.52 -2.64 -12.67
CA ASP A 281 -17.91 -2.35 -14.06
C ASP A 281 -17.33 -1.02 -14.57
N LYS A 282 -17.05 -0.08 -13.66
CA LYS A 282 -16.43 1.20 -13.98
C LYS A 282 -14.91 1.14 -13.93
N ALA A 283 -14.36 0.39 -12.98
CA ALA A 283 -12.95 0.42 -12.61
C ALA A 283 -12.10 -0.65 -13.32
N HIS A 284 -12.66 -1.79 -13.72
CA HIS A 284 -11.92 -2.88 -14.36
C HIS A 284 -11.30 -2.45 -15.69
N GLY A 285 -10.04 -2.83 -15.89
CA GLY A 285 -9.21 -2.49 -17.04
C GLY A 285 -8.73 -1.02 -17.08
N LYS A 286 -9.17 -0.18 -16.15
CA LYS A 286 -8.98 1.28 -16.16
C LYS A 286 -7.97 1.76 -15.12
N TYR A 287 -7.56 3.01 -15.29
CA TYR A 287 -6.76 3.79 -14.36
C TYR A 287 -7.66 4.59 -13.43
N VAL A 288 -7.38 4.56 -12.14
CA VAL A 288 -7.97 5.44 -11.12
C VAL A 288 -6.88 6.36 -10.61
N ASN A 289 -7.13 7.66 -10.66
CA ASN A 289 -6.21 8.68 -10.20
C ASN A 289 -6.58 9.16 -8.80
N VAL A 290 -5.82 8.73 -7.79
CA VAL A 290 -5.99 9.13 -6.39
C VAL A 290 -5.38 10.51 -6.21
N ARG A 291 -6.17 11.54 -6.47
CA ARG A 291 -5.84 12.94 -6.26
C ARG A 291 -6.99 13.73 -5.65
N THR A 292 -6.65 14.72 -4.84
CA THR A 292 -7.59 15.72 -4.30
C THR A 292 -7.34 17.08 -4.92
N ASP A 293 -6.07 17.44 -5.07
CA ASP A 293 -5.66 18.77 -5.48
C ASP A 293 -4.72 18.71 -6.67
N ARG A 294 -4.65 19.83 -7.39
CA ARG A 294 -3.62 20.13 -8.38
C ARG A 294 -3.13 21.53 -8.06
N MET A 295 -1.91 21.64 -7.56
CA MET A 295 -1.38 22.90 -7.05
C MET A 295 0.04 23.14 -7.54
N THR A 296 0.37 24.40 -7.75
CA THR A 296 1.74 24.84 -7.96
C THR A 296 2.58 24.68 -6.70
N PHE A 297 3.90 24.56 -6.82
CA PHE A 297 4.79 24.59 -5.64
C PHE A 297 4.57 25.82 -4.76
N THR A 298 4.33 26.99 -5.35
CA THR A 298 4.06 28.20 -4.58
C THR A 298 2.72 28.12 -3.83
N GLU A 299 1.69 27.51 -4.40
CA GLU A 299 0.41 27.26 -3.71
C GLU A 299 0.55 26.26 -2.57
N ILE A 300 1.27 25.16 -2.78
CA ILE A 300 1.58 24.18 -1.73
C ILE A 300 2.26 24.89 -0.55
N LEU A 301 3.27 25.72 -0.82
CA LEU A 301 3.99 26.45 0.23
C LEU A 301 3.11 27.49 0.94
N LYS A 302 2.17 28.12 0.24
CA LYS A 302 1.18 29.02 0.84
C LYS A 302 0.28 28.26 1.81
N VAL A 303 -0.22 27.08 1.44
CA VAL A 303 -1.02 26.23 2.33
C VAL A 303 -0.19 25.81 3.54
N TRP A 304 1.04 25.34 3.33
CA TRP A 304 1.98 25.00 4.40
C TRP A 304 2.22 26.17 5.37
N SER A 305 2.46 27.37 4.84
CA SER A 305 2.67 28.59 5.65
C SER A 305 1.42 28.96 6.45
N SER A 306 0.23 28.79 5.86
CA SER A 306 -1.04 29.10 6.53
C SER A 306 -1.34 28.16 7.71
N VAL A 307 -0.97 26.89 7.61
CA VAL A 307 -1.19 25.88 8.65
C VAL A 307 -0.15 25.98 9.76
N THR A 308 1.12 26.19 9.40
CA THR A 308 2.24 26.23 10.35
C THR A 308 2.45 27.59 11.01
N GLY A 309 1.90 28.66 10.41
CA GLY A 309 2.17 30.04 10.81
C GLY A 309 3.60 30.51 10.50
N LYS A 310 4.39 29.71 9.77
CA LYS A 310 5.77 30.03 9.41
C LYS A 310 5.84 30.80 8.10
N HIS A 311 6.71 31.79 8.03
CA HIS A 311 6.95 32.54 6.81
C HIS A 311 8.00 31.81 5.95
N ALA A 312 7.56 31.25 4.82
CA ALA A 312 8.44 30.54 3.91
C ALA A 312 8.60 31.22 2.54
N ARG A 313 9.71 30.94 1.87
CA ARG A 313 9.97 31.30 0.47
C ARG A 313 10.31 30.07 -0.35
N TYR A 314 9.66 29.94 -1.50
CA TYR A 314 10.03 28.94 -2.49
C TYR A 314 11.29 29.42 -3.24
N ILE A 315 12.26 28.54 -3.39
CA ILE A 315 13.50 28.82 -4.11
C ILE A 315 13.69 27.70 -5.14
N PRO A 316 13.45 27.95 -6.44
CA PRO A 316 13.79 26.96 -7.46
C PRO A 316 15.30 26.78 -7.48
N VAL A 317 15.75 25.52 -7.51
CA VAL A 317 17.16 25.16 -7.69
C VAL A 317 17.33 24.34 -8.96
N SER A 318 18.55 24.25 -9.49
CA SER A 318 18.80 23.39 -10.64
C SER A 318 18.77 21.91 -10.25
N VAL A 319 18.52 21.03 -11.22
CA VAL A 319 18.56 19.58 -11.03
C VAL A 319 19.93 19.15 -10.50
N GLU A 320 21.01 19.68 -11.09
CA GLU A 320 22.39 19.36 -10.74
C GLU A 320 22.71 19.79 -9.30
N ALA A 321 22.24 20.97 -8.88
CA ALA A 321 22.44 21.44 -7.51
C ALA A 321 21.68 20.57 -6.50
N PHE A 322 20.46 20.15 -6.84
CA PHE A 322 19.65 19.31 -5.97
C PHE A 322 20.17 17.88 -5.89
N GLU A 323 20.61 17.30 -7.00
CA GLU A 323 21.32 16.02 -7.06
C GLU A 323 22.63 16.08 -6.25
N SER A 324 23.40 17.16 -6.36
CA SER A 324 24.64 17.30 -5.58
C SER A 324 24.40 17.27 -4.07
N LEU A 325 23.24 17.73 -3.60
CA LEU A 325 22.85 17.73 -2.19
C LEU A 325 22.28 16.39 -1.73
N TRP A 326 21.48 15.72 -2.57
CA TRP A 326 20.66 14.58 -2.17
C TRP A 326 21.01 13.26 -2.89
N GLY A 327 22.02 13.27 -3.75
CA GLY A 327 22.45 12.14 -4.55
C GLY A 327 21.35 11.62 -5.48
N ALA A 328 21.31 10.30 -5.66
CA ALA A 328 20.35 9.62 -6.55
C ALA A 328 18.88 9.88 -6.15
N TYR A 329 18.58 10.03 -4.86
CA TYR A 329 17.25 10.42 -4.40
C TYR A 329 16.85 11.80 -4.92
N GLY A 330 17.80 12.74 -4.93
CA GLY A 330 17.59 14.08 -5.48
C GLY A 330 17.30 14.06 -6.97
N LEU A 331 18.07 13.28 -7.74
CA LEU A 331 17.86 13.14 -9.17
C LEU A 331 16.50 12.51 -9.49
N GLU A 332 16.12 11.41 -8.82
CA GLU A 332 14.83 10.75 -9.05
C GLU A 332 13.64 11.66 -8.73
N MET A 333 13.71 12.43 -7.63
CA MET A 333 12.69 13.42 -7.30
C MET A 333 12.62 14.55 -8.34
N ALA A 334 13.77 15.02 -8.83
CA ALA A 334 13.81 16.05 -9.86
C ALA A 334 13.18 15.58 -11.18
N LEU A 335 13.45 14.34 -11.58
CA LEU A 335 12.85 13.71 -12.75
C LEU A 335 11.32 13.58 -12.58
N GLN A 336 10.84 13.19 -11.39
CA GLN A 336 9.42 13.15 -11.08
C GLN A 336 8.74 14.52 -11.24
N TYR A 337 9.33 15.57 -10.66
CA TYR A 337 8.77 16.91 -10.74
C TYR A 337 8.74 17.44 -12.17
N PHE A 338 9.76 17.14 -12.96
CA PHE A 338 9.74 17.46 -14.37
C PHE A 338 8.60 16.76 -15.13
N SER A 339 8.29 15.50 -14.78
CA SER A 339 7.12 14.82 -15.35
C SER A 339 5.82 15.56 -14.98
N GLY A 340 5.69 16.00 -13.73
CA GLY A 340 4.55 16.80 -13.26
C GLY A 340 4.44 18.17 -13.94
N GLU A 341 5.55 18.82 -14.27
CA GLU A 341 5.59 20.09 -15.01
C GLU A 341 4.92 19.98 -16.38
N LEU A 342 5.24 18.93 -17.13
CA LEU A 342 4.75 18.75 -18.49
C LEU A 342 3.38 18.08 -18.56
N TRP A 343 3.09 17.20 -17.60
CA TRP A 343 1.89 16.37 -17.58
C TRP A 343 1.23 16.37 -16.20
N PRO A 344 0.75 17.53 -15.71
CA PRO A 344 0.11 17.62 -14.40
C PRO A 344 -1.28 16.97 -14.38
N ASP A 345 -1.88 16.76 -15.56
CA ASP A 345 -3.25 16.32 -15.75
C ASP A 345 -3.33 14.85 -16.12
N TRP A 346 -3.12 14.02 -15.09
CA TRP A 346 -3.09 12.57 -15.27
C TRP A 346 -4.41 12.02 -15.82
N ASP A 347 -5.56 12.63 -15.52
CA ASP A 347 -6.86 12.24 -16.07
C ASP A 347 -6.98 12.47 -17.59
N GLU A 348 -6.11 13.30 -18.16
CA GLU A 348 -6.11 13.66 -19.58
C GLU A 348 -5.10 12.85 -20.41
N LEU A 349 -4.26 12.02 -19.78
CA LEU A 349 -3.21 11.26 -20.46
C LEU A 349 -3.78 10.17 -21.39
N ASP A 350 -4.81 9.46 -20.91
CA ASP A 350 -5.60 8.54 -21.72
C ASP A 350 -7.06 8.55 -21.23
N PRO A 351 -7.87 9.54 -21.64
CA PRO A 351 -9.24 9.70 -21.15
C PRO A 351 -10.11 8.45 -21.38
N SER A 352 -9.78 7.63 -22.38
CA SER A 352 -10.51 6.40 -22.70
C SER A 352 -10.32 5.30 -21.66
N ARG A 353 -9.21 5.35 -20.92
CA ARG A 353 -8.83 4.37 -19.90
C ARG A 353 -8.95 4.90 -18.48
N ILE A 354 -9.45 6.11 -18.27
CA ILE A 354 -9.62 6.68 -16.94
C ILE A 354 -10.99 6.31 -16.37
N CYS A 355 -10.99 5.87 -15.11
CA CYS A 355 -12.16 5.79 -14.25
C CYS A 355 -12.12 7.03 -13.36
N SER A 356 -13.00 7.98 -13.67
CA SER A 356 -13.03 9.25 -12.96
C SER A 356 -13.59 9.08 -11.56
N ARG A 357 -13.32 10.06 -10.71
CA ARG A 357 -13.94 10.14 -9.39
C ARG A 357 -15.48 10.14 -9.44
N ALA A 358 -16.06 10.77 -10.46
CA ALA A 358 -17.49 10.79 -10.69
C ALA A 358 -18.05 9.41 -11.07
N ASP A 359 -17.30 8.61 -11.83
CA ASP A 359 -17.67 7.22 -12.13
C ASP A 359 -17.73 6.35 -10.87
N LEU A 360 -16.89 6.68 -9.87
CA LEU A 360 -16.79 5.98 -8.59
C LEU A 360 -17.69 6.56 -7.49
N LEU A 361 -18.50 7.58 -7.80
CA LEU A 361 -19.41 8.24 -6.86
C LEU A 361 -18.73 8.78 -5.57
N ILE A 362 -17.45 9.14 -5.66
CA ILE A 362 -16.70 9.68 -4.51
C ILE A 362 -16.97 11.19 -4.41
N ALA A 363 -17.50 11.64 -3.27
CA ALA A 363 -17.75 13.04 -3.01
C ALA A 363 -16.48 13.79 -2.58
N ASP A 364 -16.46 15.13 -2.73
CA ASP A 364 -15.36 15.97 -2.24
C ASP A 364 -15.23 15.87 -0.71
N GLU A 365 -16.34 15.79 0.02
CA GLU A 365 -16.35 15.69 1.49
C GLU A 365 -15.77 14.39 2.06
N ASP A 366 -15.68 13.32 1.26
CA ASP A 366 -15.11 12.03 1.66
C ASP A 366 -13.57 12.00 1.56
N LEU A 367 -12.98 13.09 1.05
CA LEU A 367 -11.55 13.19 0.80
C LEU A 367 -10.92 14.27 1.69
N VAL A 368 -9.71 13.98 2.15
CA VAL A 368 -8.89 14.93 2.91
C VAL A 368 -7.88 15.54 1.96
N ASN A 369 -8.08 16.80 1.59
CA ASN A 369 -7.19 17.53 0.68
C ASN A 369 -5.84 17.90 1.33
N LEU A 370 -4.96 18.57 0.57
CA LEU A 370 -3.63 19.01 1.04
C LEU A 370 -3.69 19.77 2.37
N LYS A 371 -4.64 20.71 2.50
CA LYS A 371 -4.75 21.53 3.70
C LYS A 371 -5.13 20.67 4.91
N GLY A 372 -6.10 19.77 4.74
CA GLY A 372 -6.50 18.82 5.79
C GLY A 372 -5.35 17.92 6.23
N GLU A 373 -4.55 17.40 5.27
CA GLU A 373 -3.37 16.59 5.60
C GLU A 373 -2.33 17.40 6.39
N PHE A 374 -2.06 18.64 6.00
CA PHE A 374 -1.14 19.50 6.76
C PHE A 374 -1.66 19.82 8.17
N GLU A 375 -2.97 20.06 8.34
CA GLU A 375 -3.58 20.27 9.65
C GLU A 375 -3.43 19.02 10.54
N LEU A 376 -3.57 17.81 9.97
CA LEU A 376 -3.35 16.53 10.68
C LEU A 376 -1.88 16.29 11.05
N LEU A 377 -0.94 16.64 10.18
CA LEU A 377 0.49 16.51 10.43
C LEU A 377 0.98 17.51 11.49
N GLY A 378 0.40 18.71 11.51
CA GLY A 378 0.66 19.73 12.52
C GLY A 378 2.14 20.04 12.68
N THR A 379 2.66 19.90 13.90
CA THR A 379 4.05 20.24 14.23
C THR A 379 5.10 19.37 13.51
N LYS A 380 4.72 18.21 12.98
CA LYS A 380 5.64 17.33 12.22
C LYS A 380 6.13 17.96 10.91
N LEU A 381 5.40 18.96 10.40
CA LEU A 381 5.82 19.74 9.23
C LEU A 381 7.02 20.65 9.48
N CYS A 382 7.33 20.92 10.75
CA CYS A 382 8.42 21.81 11.17
C CYS A 382 9.41 21.12 12.11
N SER A 383 9.24 19.83 12.42
CA SER A 383 10.18 19.11 13.28
C SER A 383 11.48 18.83 12.54
N GLU A 384 12.61 18.90 13.26
CA GLU A 384 13.93 18.48 12.78
C GLU A 384 13.95 16.97 12.52
#